data_AF-B1C7K5-F1
#
_entry.id   AF-B1C7K5-F1
#
_cell.length_a   1.000
_cell.length_b   1.000
_cell.length_c   1.000
_cell.angle_alpha   90.00
_cell.angle_beta   90.00
_cell.angle_gamma   90.00
#
_symmetry.space_group_name_H-M   'P 1'
#
loop_
_entity.id
_entity.type
_entity.pdbx_description
1 polymer ?
#
loop_
_entity_poly.entity_id
_entity_poly.type
_entity_poly.pdbx_seq_one_letter_code
_entity_poly.pdbx_strand_id
1 'polypeptide(L)' 'MENGMTNEQFKTVLEMIIEIIKSSDSKEEAIKKIEALLK' A
#
# COMPACT_ATOMS: atom_id res chain seq x y z
N MET A 1 -8.04 24.04 -6.74
CA MET A 1 -7.25 23.36 -5.70
C MET A 1 -7.16 21.91 -6.12
N GLU A 2 -5.96 21.38 -6.29
CA GLU A 2 -5.79 19.93 -6.41
C GLU A 2 -6.28 19.33 -5.09
N ASN A 3 -7.41 18.64 -5.14
CA ASN A 3 -7.89 17.90 -3.99
C ASN A 3 -6.97 16.69 -3.82
N GLY A 4 -5.89 16.88 -3.06
CA GLY A 4 -5.03 15.79 -2.62
C GLY A 4 -5.81 14.73 -1.82
N MET A 5 -5.13 13.65 -1.49
CA MET A 5 -5.72 12.57 -0.72
C MET A 5 -6.17 13.06 0.67
N THR A 6 -7.40 12.71 1.07
CA THR A 6 -7.88 12.92 2.44
C THR A 6 -7.15 12.01 3.43
N ASN A 7 -7.15 12.36 4.71
CA ASN A 7 -6.56 11.52 5.75
C ASN A 7 -7.17 10.10 5.78
N GLU A 8 -8.46 9.97 5.49
CA GLU A 8 -9.15 8.67 5.45
C GLU A 8 -8.65 7.82 4.28
N GLN A 9 -8.56 8.41 3.09
CA GLN A 9 -8.00 7.72 1.92
C GLN A 9 -6.53 7.33 2.14
N PHE A 10 -5.74 8.19 2.79
CA PHE A 10 -4.34 7.87 3.12
C PHE A 10 -4.24 6.71 4.10
N LYS A 11 -5.10 6.70 5.13
CA LYS A 11 -5.19 5.59 6.08
C LYS A 11 -5.53 4.27 5.38
N THR A 12 -6.48 4.26 4.44
CA THR A 12 -6.84 3.07 3.67
C THR A 12 -5.66 2.52 2.88
N VAL A 13 -4.85 3.39 2.26
CA VAL A 13 -3.64 2.96 1.54
C VAL A 13 -2.63 2.33 2.49
N LEU A 14 -2.43 2.90 3.69
CA LEU A 14 -1.53 2.33 4.69
C LEU A 14 -2.00 0.96 5.19
N GLU A 15 -3.30 0.80 5.45
CA GLU A 15 -3.88 -0.49 5.87
C GLU A 15 -3.67 -1.56 4.79
N MET A 16 -3.89 -1.22 3.52
CA MET A 16 -3.62 -2.11 2.39
C MET A 16 -2.15 -2.52 2.31
N ILE A 17 -1.21 -1.58 2.48
CA ILE A 17 0.23 -1.89 2.49
C ILE A 17 0.58 -2.84 3.65
N ILE A 18 0.02 -2.60 4.84
CA ILE A 18 0.24 -3.46 6.01
C ILE A 18 -0.27 -4.89 5.74
N GLU A 19 -1.46 -5.04 5.15
CA GLU A 19 -2.01 -6.36 4.83
C GLU A 19 -1.20 -7.08 3.74
N ILE A 20 -0.65 -6.36 2.76
CA ILE A 20 0.30 -6.93 1.78
C ILE A 20 1.55 -7.47 2.47
N ILE A 21 2.10 -6.72 3.44
CA ILE A 21 3.29 -7.16 4.18
C ILE A 21 2.97 -8.40 5.03
N LYS A 22 1.83 -8.41 5.74
CA LYS A 22 1.42 -9.55 6.57
C LYS A 22 1.11 -10.82 5.77
N SER A 23 0.60 -10.67 4.55
CA SER A 23 0.20 -11.77 3.67
C SER A 23 1.31 -12.25 2.73
N SER A 24 2.54 -11.76 2.90
CA SER A 24 3.69 -12.16 2.08
C SER A 24 4.61 -13.06 2.86
N ASP A 25 5.13 -14.10 2.20
CA ASP A 25 6.00 -15.10 2.80
C ASP A 25 7.45 -14.58 2.96
N SER A 26 7.79 -13.49 2.24
CA SER A 26 9.09 -12.84 2.28
C SER A 26 9.00 -11.33 2.06
N LYS A 27 10.06 -10.63 2.47
CA LYS A 27 10.23 -9.21 2.21
C LYS A 27 10.23 -8.91 0.70
N GLU A 28 10.92 -9.72 -0.10
CA GLU A 28 11.03 -9.56 -1.54
C GLU A 28 9.68 -9.70 -2.24
N GLU A 29 8.83 -10.62 -1.77
CA GLU A 29 7.46 -10.77 -2.27
C GLU A 29 6.60 -9.55 -1.91
N ALA A 30 6.66 -9.07 -0.67
CA ALA A 30 5.93 -7.89 -0.23
C ALA A 30 6.30 -6.65 -1.06
N ILE A 31 7.61 -6.44 -1.31
CA ILE A 31 8.10 -5.34 -2.14
C ILE A 31 7.51 -5.43 -3.55
N LYS A 32 7.56 -6.60 -4.21
CA LYS A 32 7.00 -6.79 -5.56
C LYS A 32 5.51 -6.46 -5.62
N LYS A 33 4.74 -6.88 -4.60
CA LYS A 33 3.30 -6.58 -4.51
C LYS A 33 3.04 -5.08 -4.36
N ILE A 34 3.82 -4.38 -3.54
CA ILE A 34 3.71 -2.92 -3.35
C ILE A 34 4.11 -2.18 -4.62
N GLU A 35 5.20 -2.57 -5.28
CA GLU A 35 5.65 -1.98 -6.55
C GLU A 35 4.59 -2.13 -7.66
N ALA A 36 3.81 -3.22 -7.65
CA ALA A 36 2.73 -3.42 -8.59
C ALA A 36 1.57 -2.43 -8.41
N LEU A 37 1.40 -1.82 -7.23
CA LEU A 37 0.38 -0.78 -7.00
C LEU A 37 0.76 0.58 -7.59
N LEU A 38 2.03 0.76 -7.95
CA LEU A 38 2.56 2.00 -8.52
C LEU A 38 2.52 2.03 -10.06
N LYS A 39 1.98 0.97 -10.69
CA LYS A 39 1.81 0.84 -12.15
C LYS A 39 0.37 1.10 -12.53
#